data_AF-A0A2G0E767-F1
#
_entry.id   AF-A0A2G0E767-F1
#
_cell.length_a   1.000
_cell.length_b   1.000
_cell.length_c   1.000
_cell.angle_alpha   90.00
_cell.angle_beta   90.00
_cell.angle_gamma   90.00
#
_symmetry.space_group_name_H-M   'P 1'
#
loop_
_entity.id
_entity.type
_entity.pdbx_description
1 polymer ?
#
loop_
_entity_poly.entity_id
_entity_poly.type
_entity_poly.pdbx_seq_one_letter_code
_entity_poly.pdbx_strand_id
1 'polypeptide(L)' 'MNLGMIFDMDGVLIDSENFYFDRRMQFFKEKNILPGSTNKLDFVGLTENGIWEVLVSEKDQRADLRKEYL' A
#
# COMPACT_ATOMS: atom_id res chain seq x y z
N MET A 1 17.05 10.73 -31.23
CA MET A 1 17.03 9.27 -30.97
C MET A 1 16.37 9.05 -29.63
N ASN A 2 15.28 8.28 -29.57
CA ASN A 2 14.68 7.90 -28.29
C ASN A 2 15.40 6.66 -27.77
N LEU A 3 15.82 6.72 -26.49
CA LEU A 3 16.67 5.73 -25.84
C LEU A 3 15.88 4.62 -25.10
N GLY A 4 14.55 4.63 -25.20
CA GLY A 4 13.65 3.67 -24.55
C GLY A 4 12.63 4.36 -23.65
N MET A 5 11.51 3.68 -23.37
CA MET A 5 10.50 4.13 -22.38
C MET A 5 10.37 3.07 -21.29
N ILE A 6 10.35 3.52 -20.04
CA ILE A 6 10.11 2.68 -18.86
C ILE A 6 8.75 3.09 -18.32
N PHE A 7 7.87 2.11 -18.15
CA PHE A 7 6.53 2.31 -17.61
C PHE A 7 6.44 1.63 -16.25
N ASP A 8 5.77 2.30 -15.31
CA ASP A 8 5.37 1.67 -14.05
C ASP A 8 4.32 0.58 -14.32
N MET A 9 4.14 -0.34 -13.39
CA MET A 9 3.17 -1.43 -13.53
C MET A 9 1.79 -1.01 -13.05
N ASP A 10 1.68 -0.65 -11.77
CA ASP A 10 0.42 -0.36 -11.11
C ASP A 10 -0.04 1.06 -11.47
N GLY A 11 -1.29 1.22 -11.88
CA GLY A 11 -1.86 2.49 -12.33
C GLY A 11 -1.42 2.95 -13.72
N VAL A 12 -0.47 2.26 -14.36
CA VAL A 12 0.01 2.58 -15.72
C VAL A 12 -0.24 1.42 -16.70
N LEU A 13 0.25 0.22 -16.40
CA LEU A 13 0.00 -0.97 -17.24
C LEU A 13 -1.25 -1.73 -16.77
N ILE A 14 -1.55 -1.70 -15.46
CA ILE A 14 -2.67 -2.41 -14.84
C ILE A 14 -3.37 -1.46 -13.85
N ASP A 15 -4.71 -1.37 -13.91
CA ASP A 15 -5.51 -0.62 -12.91
C ASP A 15 -5.69 -1.44 -11.62
N SER A 16 -4.58 -1.68 -10.92
CA SER A 16 -4.48 -2.54 -9.73
C SER A 16 -4.42 -1.75 -8.43
N GLU A 17 -4.20 -0.43 -8.46
CA GLU A 17 -4.00 0.37 -7.25
C GLU A 17 -5.20 0.31 -6.31
N ASN A 18 -6.42 0.39 -6.86
CA ASN A 18 -7.66 0.31 -6.09
C ASN A 18 -7.77 -1.05 -5.42
N PHE A 19 -7.50 -2.12 -6.16
CA PHE A 19 -7.54 -3.48 -5.63
C PHE A 19 -6.57 -3.68 -4.44
N TYR A 20 -5.32 -3.21 -4.57
CA TYR A 20 -4.34 -3.32 -3.48
C TYR A 20 -4.69 -2.42 -2.29
N PHE A 21 -5.27 -1.25 -2.54
CA PHE A 21 -5.75 -0.37 -1.47
C PHE A 21 -6.91 -1.02 -0.69
N ASP A 22 -7.94 -1.47 -1.41
CA ASP A 22 -9.13 -2.09 -0.83
C ASP A 22 -8.79 -3.36 -0.03
N ARG A 23 -7.90 -4.20 -0.58
CA ARG A 23 -7.40 -5.39 0.11
C ARG A 23 -6.75 -5.05 1.46
N ARG A 24 -5.94 -3.98 1.53
CA ARG A 24 -5.34 -3.54 2.79
C ARG A 24 -6.40 -3.00 3.74
N MET A 25 -7.30 -2.13 3.27
CA MET A 25 -8.36 -1.59 4.11
C MET A 25 -9.25 -2.70 4.69
N GLN A 26 -9.54 -3.74 3.91
CA GLN A 26 -10.27 -4.90 4.38
C GLN A 26 -9.52 -5.65 5.48
N PHE A 27 -8.21 -5.88 5.34
CA PHE A 27 -7.39 -6.49 6.39
C PHE A 27 -7.46 -5.71 7.71
N PHE A 28 -7.29 -4.38 7.66
CA PHE A 28 -7.41 -3.54 8.85
C PHE A 28 -8.81 -3.60 9.48
N LYS A 29 -9.85 -3.61 8.63
CA LYS A 29 -11.24 -3.76 9.07
C LYS A 29 -11.51 -5.09 9.76
N GLU A 30 -11.02 -6.20 9.20
CA GLU A 30 -11.17 -7.55 9.78
C GLU A 30 -10.46 -7.66 11.14
N LYS A 31 -9.36 -6.93 11.33
CA LYS A 31 -8.62 -6.86 12.59
C LYS A 31 -9.21 -5.87 13.61
N ASN A 32 -10.21 -5.08 13.23
CA ASN A 32 -10.71 -3.95 14.01
C ASN A 32 -9.58 -2.96 14.39
N ILE A 33 -8.63 -2.74 13.48
CA ILE A 33 -7.52 -1.80 13.65
C ILE A 33 -7.78 -0.58 12.76
N LEU A 34 -7.59 0.62 13.31
CA LEU A 34 -7.67 1.86 12.54
C LEU A 34 -6.33 2.07 11.81
N PRO A 35 -6.32 2.16 10.47
CA PRO A 35 -5.10 2.49 9.72
C PRO A 35 -4.76 3.97 9.90
N GLY A 36 -3.47 4.31 9.78
CA GLY A 36 -2.98 5.69 9.90
C GLY A 36 -3.51 6.65 8.83
N SER A 37 -3.88 6.14 7.65
CA SER A 37 -4.65 6.87 6.65
C SER A 37 -5.62 5.96 5.91
N THR A 38 -6.72 6.54 5.43
CA THR A 38 -7.72 5.93 4.54
C THR A 38 -7.82 6.67 3.20
N ASN A 39 -6.94 7.64 2.96
CA ASN A 39 -6.89 8.37 1.70
C ASN A 39 -5.94 7.68 0.74
N LYS A 40 -6.45 7.16 -0.39
CA LYS A 40 -5.66 6.48 -1.41
C LYS A 40 -4.44 7.29 -1.87
N LEU A 41 -4.59 8.62 -2.00
CA LEU A 41 -3.53 9.52 -2.48
C LEU A 41 -2.30 9.53 -1.59
N ASP A 42 -2.43 9.16 -0.31
CA ASP A 42 -1.30 9.10 0.62
C ASP A 42 -0.39 7.88 0.35
N PHE A 43 -0.82 6.96 -0.52
CA PHE A 43 -0.12 5.71 -0.82
C PHE A 43 0.40 5.63 -2.27
N VAL A 44 -0.14 6.44 -3.19
CA VAL A 44 0.21 6.41 -4.61
C VAL A 44 1.69 6.77 -4.79
N GLY A 45 2.42 5.93 -5.53
CA GLY A 45 3.85 6.10 -5.78
C GLY A 45 4.78 5.77 -4.60
N LEU A 46 4.23 5.36 -3.44
CA LEU A 46 5.06 4.86 -2.35
C LEU A 46 5.49 3.42 -2.59
N THR A 47 6.68 3.08 -2.10
CA THR A 47 7.10 1.67 -1.99
C THR A 47 6.24 0.93 -0.98
N GLU A 48 6.20 -0.40 -1.04
CA GLU A 48 5.45 -1.21 -0.09
C GLU A 48 5.84 -0.92 1.38
N ASN A 49 7.14 -0.70 1.66
CA ASN A 49 7.60 -0.29 2.99
C ASN A 49 7.03 1.08 3.41
N GLY A 50 7.01 2.06 2.49
CA GLY A 50 6.45 3.39 2.76
C GLY A 50 4.95 3.36 3.01
N ILE A 51 4.22 2.52 2.27
CA ILE A 51 2.78 2.29 2.50
C ILE A 51 2.56 1.77 3.93
N TRP A 52 3.35 0.80 4.39
CA TRP A 52 3.25 0.28 5.76
C TRP A 52 3.65 1.29 6.85
N GLU A 53 4.55 2.22 6.53
CA GLU A 53 4.90 3.34 7.41
C GLU A 53 3.74 4.31 7.62
N VAL A 54 2.99 4.61 6.54
CA VAL A 54 1.78 5.44 6.61
C VAL A 54 0.64 4.70 7.32
N LEU A 55 0.46 3.40 7.05
CA LEU A 55 -0.61 2.60 7.65
C LEU A 55 -0.41 2.34 9.14
N VAL A 56 0.83 2.13 9.58
CA VAL A 56 1.17 1.79 10.97
C VAL A 56 2.42 2.56 11.37
N SER A 57 2.26 3.62 12.16
CA SER A 57 3.38 4.47 12.60
C SER A 57 4.30 3.74 13.58
N GLU A 58 3.75 2.86 14.42
CA GLU A 58 4.50 2.08 15.41
C GLU A 58 5.28 0.94 14.77
N LYS A 59 6.61 0.97 14.92
CA LYS A 59 7.52 0.03 14.25
C LYS A 59 7.31 -1.42 14.68
N ASP A 60 7.05 -1.65 15.96
CA ASP A 60 6.90 -3.00 16.52
C ASP A 60 5.61 -3.66 16.01
N GLN A 61 4.51 -2.92 16.00
CA GLN A 61 3.22 -3.41 15.47
C GLN A 61 3.26 -3.64 13.95
N ARG A 62 4.01 -2.82 13.21
CA ARG A 62 4.10 -2.91 11.75
C ARG A 62 4.65 -4.26 11.29
N ALA A 63 5.67 -4.78 11.97
CA ALA A 63 6.29 -6.05 11.60
C ALA A 63 5.30 -7.22 11.73
N ASP A 64 4.55 -7.26 12.83
CA ASP A 64 3.57 -8.31 13.11
C ASP A 64 2.40 -8.24 12.13
N LEU A 65 1.83 -7.05 11.92
CA LEU A 65 0.71 -6.85 10.99
C LEU A 65 1.09 -7.15 9.54
N ARG A 66 2.31 -6.78 9.12
CA ARG A 66 2.81 -7.09 7.77
C ARG A 66 2.99 -8.58 7.56
N LYS A 67 3.49 -9.30 8.57
CA LYS A 67 3.65 -10.75 8.51
C LYS A 67 2.30 -11.47 8.38
N GLU A 68 1.27 -10.94 9.02
CA GLU A 68 -0.07 -11.53 8.97
C GLU A 68 -0.84 -11.22 7.67
N TYR A 69 -0.51 -10.12 6.99
CA TYR A 69 -1.11 -9.73 5.71
C TYR A 69 -0.56 -10.48 4.49
N LEU A 70 0.65 -11.04 4.59
CA LEU A 70 1.35 -11.79 3.53
C LEU A 70 0.91 -13.26 3.49
#